data_AF-A0A9W6WGL9-F1
#
_entry.id   AF-A0A9W6WGL9-F1
#
_cell.length_a   1.000
_cell.length_b   1.000
_cell.length_c   1.000
_cell.angle_alpha   90.00
_cell.angle_beta   90.00
_cell.angle_gamma   90.00
#
_symmetry.space_group_name_H-M   'P 1'
#
loop_
_entity.id
_entity.type
_entity.pdbx_description
1 polymer ?
#
loop_
_entity_poly.entity_id
_entity_poly.type
_entity_poly.pdbx_seq_one_letter_code
_entity_poly.pdbx_strand_id
1 'polypeptide(L)'
;MTDNQQSHEATLMKLVHDLETKPALCFVKDYPAVKLKQLNLYVKEHGPLVNPEFGEQPAFFIDEGRFIPYRLTSYGNQKVAAEIAGELGNWASRSGKRGAVSTSAGAFISGTDVRTPDIAYAPRHTDRNLSSEATWTYRGEPYTPTFVVEIDRLSGQDSRFLALDRKMRTQFFQHGVELGWLIDPHPDSQLMYEYYLNANEEMQSSDNSSWRDLDGRDVLSGFCLPSVALDMVLNQEPASSSEEEVEEMECPWPMCTDRFRLMEFSSCPFRAASRRTSTQALSTPQQLA
;
A
#
# COMPACT_ATOMS: atom_id res chain seq x y z
N MET A 1 -28.98 -37.46 -9.39
CA MET A 1 -27.66 -36.81 -9.57
C MET A 1 -27.81 -35.41 -10.17
N THR A 2 -28.81 -35.16 -11.02
CA THR A 2 -29.11 -33.86 -11.64
C THR A 2 -29.52 -32.75 -10.65
N ASP A 3 -30.38 -33.04 -9.67
CA ASP A 3 -30.85 -32.01 -8.71
C ASP A 3 -29.74 -31.42 -7.84
N ASN A 4 -28.77 -32.24 -7.43
CA ASN A 4 -27.68 -31.79 -6.56
C ASN A 4 -26.68 -30.90 -7.32
N GLN A 5 -26.46 -31.18 -8.61
CA GLN A 5 -25.57 -30.40 -9.46
C GLN A 5 -26.19 -29.03 -9.80
N GLN A 6 -27.50 -28.99 -10.06
CA GLN A 6 -28.23 -27.75 -10.31
C GLN A 6 -28.31 -26.85 -9.06
N SER A 7 -28.46 -27.45 -7.87
CA SER A 7 -28.40 -26.71 -6.60
C SER A 7 -27.01 -26.13 -6.31
N HIS A 8 -25.93 -26.83 -6.69
CA HIS A 8 -24.56 -26.34 -6.51
C HIS A 8 -24.26 -25.16 -7.43
N GLU A 9 -24.69 -25.23 -8.68
CA GLU A 9 -24.53 -24.15 -9.66
C GLU A 9 -25.31 -22.89 -9.24
N ALA A 10 -26.56 -23.04 -8.79
CA ALA A 10 -27.34 -21.92 -8.27
C ALA A 10 -26.67 -21.22 -7.08
N THR A 11 -26.01 -21.99 -6.19
CA THR A 11 -25.29 -21.43 -5.04
C THR A 11 -24.02 -20.68 -5.49
N LEU A 12 -23.31 -21.18 -6.50
CA LEU A 12 -22.17 -20.47 -7.09
C LEU A 12 -22.61 -19.15 -7.73
N MET A 13 -23.68 -19.16 -8.55
CA MET A 13 -24.16 -17.94 -9.20
C MET A 13 -24.63 -16.89 -8.18
N LYS A 14 -25.24 -17.33 -7.08
CA LYS A 14 -25.56 -16.44 -5.95
C LYS A 14 -24.30 -15.85 -5.33
N LEU A 15 -23.26 -16.65 -5.10
CA LEU A 15 -21.98 -16.15 -4.58
C LEU A 15 -21.35 -15.13 -5.53
N VAL A 16 -21.31 -15.42 -6.83
CA VAL A 16 -20.76 -14.51 -7.85
C VAL A 16 -21.50 -13.18 -7.82
N HIS A 17 -22.84 -13.21 -7.87
CA HIS A 17 -23.65 -12.00 -7.77
C HIS A 17 -23.38 -11.21 -6.49
N ASP A 18 -23.28 -11.90 -5.35
CA ASP A 18 -23.01 -11.25 -4.07
C ASP A 18 -21.58 -10.66 -4.02
N LEU A 19 -20.59 -11.33 -4.61
CA LEU A 19 -19.21 -10.82 -4.73
C LEU A 19 -19.13 -9.59 -5.64
N GLU A 20 -19.98 -9.48 -6.65
CA GLU A 20 -20.03 -8.32 -7.57
C GLU A 20 -20.82 -7.13 -6.98
N THR A 21 -21.76 -7.38 -6.07
CA THR A 21 -22.72 -6.35 -5.65
C THR A 21 -22.62 -5.93 -4.18
N LYS A 22 -22.21 -6.83 -3.28
CA LYS A 22 -22.17 -6.49 -1.85
C LYS A 22 -20.99 -5.59 -1.54
N PRO A 23 -21.20 -4.59 -0.66
CA PRO A 23 -20.11 -3.75 -0.19
C PRO A 23 -19.19 -4.50 0.80
N ALA A 24 -19.68 -5.56 1.42
CA ALA A 24 -18.97 -6.35 2.43
C ALA A 24 -18.46 -7.69 1.88
N LEU A 25 -17.43 -8.25 2.53
CA LEU A 25 -16.88 -9.56 2.16
C LEU A 25 -17.90 -10.69 2.41
N CYS A 26 -17.96 -11.64 1.48
CA CYS A 26 -18.84 -12.81 1.57
C CYS A 26 -18.26 -13.88 2.52
N PHE A 27 -19.09 -14.40 3.44
CA PHE A 27 -18.69 -15.49 4.33
C PHE A 27 -18.90 -16.85 3.66
N VAL A 28 -17.92 -17.75 3.78
CA VAL A 28 -17.95 -19.12 3.24
C VAL A 28 -19.16 -19.91 3.77
N LYS A 29 -19.53 -19.71 5.03
CA LYS A 29 -20.68 -20.40 5.66
C LYS A 29 -22.02 -20.11 4.99
N ASP A 30 -22.14 -18.98 4.30
CA ASP A 30 -23.37 -18.57 3.61
C ASP A 30 -23.52 -19.26 2.23
N TYR A 31 -22.46 -19.95 1.76
CA TYR A 31 -22.37 -20.65 0.48
C TYR A 31 -21.76 -22.06 0.65
N PRO A 32 -22.36 -22.94 1.48
CA PRO A 32 -21.74 -24.19 1.92
C PRO A 32 -21.43 -25.18 0.79
N ALA A 33 -22.06 -25.04 -0.38
CA ALA A 33 -21.83 -25.88 -1.56
C ALA A 33 -20.67 -25.41 -2.45
N VAL A 34 -20.16 -24.19 -2.25
CA VAL A 34 -19.15 -23.59 -3.15
C VAL A 34 -17.75 -23.78 -2.57
N LYS A 35 -16.89 -24.46 -3.33
CA LYS A 35 -15.46 -24.59 -2.99
C LYS A 35 -14.67 -23.44 -3.58
N LEU A 36 -13.64 -22.95 -2.88
CA LEU A 36 -12.74 -21.90 -3.38
C LEU A 36 -12.17 -22.21 -4.77
N LYS A 37 -11.75 -23.46 -5.01
CA LYS A 37 -11.25 -23.89 -6.33
C LYS A 37 -12.30 -23.71 -7.44
N GLN A 38 -13.57 -23.93 -7.13
CA GLN A 38 -14.66 -23.78 -8.10
C GLN A 38 -14.89 -22.30 -8.44
N LEU A 39 -14.90 -21.42 -7.42
CA LEU A 39 -14.97 -19.97 -7.63
C LEU A 39 -13.80 -19.47 -8.48
N ASN A 40 -12.56 -19.84 -8.15
CA ASN A 40 -11.40 -19.39 -8.91
C ASN A 40 -11.34 -19.96 -10.34
N LEU A 41 -11.90 -21.16 -10.59
CA LEU A 41 -12.08 -21.67 -11.94
C LEU A 41 -13.11 -20.85 -12.72
N TYR A 42 -14.24 -20.51 -12.10
CA TYR A 42 -15.25 -19.65 -12.71
C TYR A 42 -14.65 -18.31 -13.14
N VAL A 43 -13.93 -17.62 -12.24
CA VAL A 43 -13.27 -16.34 -12.54
C VAL A 43 -12.22 -16.48 -13.64
N LYS A 44 -11.46 -17.59 -13.65
CA LYS A 44 -10.50 -17.86 -14.73
C LYS A 44 -11.19 -18.04 -16.09
N GLU A 45 -12.36 -18.67 -16.13
CA GLU A 45 -13.11 -18.95 -17.36
C GLU A 45 -13.90 -17.73 -17.88
N HIS A 46 -14.42 -16.89 -16.99
CA HIS A 46 -15.33 -15.79 -17.33
C HIS A 46 -14.68 -14.40 -17.24
N GLY A 47 -13.47 -14.32 -16.68
CA GLY A 47 -12.77 -13.07 -16.38
C GLY A 47 -12.95 -12.62 -14.93
N PRO A 48 -12.16 -11.62 -14.49
CA PRO A 48 -12.26 -11.03 -13.16
C PRO A 48 -13.68 -10.56 -12.82
N LEU A 49 -14.12 -10.79 -11.58
CA LEU A 49 -15.36 -10.16 -11.09
C LEU A 49 -15.09 -8.68 -10.84
N VAL A 50 -16.09 -7.83 -11.06
CA VAL A 50 -15.98 -6.39 -10.80
C VAL A 50 -16.93 -6.00 -9.69
N ASN A 51 -16.37 -5.53 -8.58
CA ASN A 51 -17.14 -5.03 -7.45
C ASN A 51 -16.94 -3.51 -7.29
N PRO A 52 -17.99 -2.72 -7.02
CA PRO A 52 -17.88 -1.28 -6.84
C PRO A 52 -16.94 -0.82 -5.71
N GLU A 53 -16.77 -1.62 -4.65
CA GLU A 53 -15.93 -1.29 -3.49
C GLU A 53 -14.54 -1.92 -3.56
N PHE A 54 -14.44 -3.13 -4.13
CA PHE A 54 -13.19 -3.91 -4.15
C PHE A 54 -12.48 -3.89 -5.51
N GLY A 55 -13.08 -3.25 -6.53
CA GLY A 55 -12.52 -3.18 -7.88
C GLY A 55 -12.55 -4.54 -8.58
N GLU A 56 -11.55 -4.77 -9.42
CA GLU A 56 -11.38 -6.05 -10.10
C GLU A 56 -10.87 -7.15 -9.16
N GLN A 57 -11.49 -8.32 -9.26
CA GLN A 57 -11.27 -9.46 -8.39
C GLN A 57 -10.87 -10.67 -9.26
N PRO A 58 -9.59 -10.78 -9.65
CA PRO A 58 -9.11 -11.78 -10.60
C PRO A 58 -8.98 -13.19 -9.99
N ALA A 59 -8.97 -13.28 -8.67
CA ALA A 59 -9.00 -14.53 -7.91
C ALA A 59 -9.34 -14.23 -6.45
N PHE A 60 -9.61 -15.28 -5.68
CA PHE A 60 -9.88 -15.21 -4.25
C PHE A 60 -9.02 -16.19 -3.44
N PHE A 61 -8.80 -15.86 -2.18
CA PHE A 61 -8.36 -16.79 -1.15
C PHE A 61 -9.35 -16.78 0.02
N ILE A 62 -9.23 -17.74 0.95
CA ILE A 62 -10.04 -17.75 2.16
C ILE A 62 -9.14 -17.39 3.34
N ASP A 63 -9.56 -16.38 4.08
CA ASP A 63 -9.05 -16.09 5.41
C ASP A 63 -10.23 -15.80 6.34
N GLU A 64 -10.13 -16.27 7.58
CA GLU A 64 -11.19 -16.14 8.60
C GLU A 64 -12.61 -16.52 8.12
N GLY A 65 -12.72 -17.49 7.22
CA GLY A 65 -14.00 -17.94 6.66
C GLY A 65 -14.67 -16.91 5.73
N ARG A 66 -13.92 -15.95 5.18
CA ARG A 66 -14.37 -14.98 4.17
C ARG A 66 -13.66 -15.22 2.85
N PHE A 67 -14.33 -14.93 1.74
CA PHE A 67 -13.68 -14.85 0.43
C PHE A 67 -12.99 -13.49 0.31
N ILE A 68 -11.66 -13.49 0.25
CA ILE A 68 -10.86 -12.27 0.10
C ILE A 68 -10.32 -12.20 -1.33
N PRO A 69 -10.61 -11.13 -2.08
CA PRO A 69 -10.07 -10.97 -3.44
C PRO A 69 -8.57 -10.72 -3.40
N TYR A 70 -7.83 -11.29 -4.35
CA TYR A 70 -6.48 -10.85 -4.64
C TYR A 70 -6.52 -9.45 -5.22
N ARG A 71 -5.68 -8.56 -4.70
CA ARG A 71 -5.44 -7.24 -5.29
C ARG A 71 -4.22 -7.32 -6.19
N LEU A 72 -4.44 -7.14 -7.49
CA LEU A 72 -3.34 -7.02 -8.45
C LEU A 72 -3.09 -5.54 -8.69
N THR A 73 -1.88 -5.10 -8.36
CA THR A 73 -1.42 -3.73 -8.62
C THR A 73 -0.33 -3.78 -9.68
N SER A 74 -0.42 -2.93 -10.70
CA SER A 74 0.59 -2.86 -11.76
C SER A 74 1.96 -2.49 -11.17
N TYR A 75 3.05 -2.94 -11.80
CA TYR A 75 4.39 -2.59 -11.34
C TYR A 75 4.65 -1.07 -11.38
N GLY A 76 4.09 -0.37 -12.37
CA GLY A 76 4.14 1.09 -12.45
C GLY A 76 3.50 1.76 -11.24
N ASN A 77 2.30 1.32 -10.85
CA ASN A 77 1.61 1.84 -9.66
C ASN A 77 2.41 1.55 -8.38
N GLN A 78 3.03 0.36 -8.27
CA GLN A 78 3.88 0.02 -7.12
C GLN A 78 5.13 0.92 -7.03
N LYS A 79 5.76 1.25 -8.16
CA LYS A 79 6.89 2.20 -8.20
C LYS A 79 6.47 3.59 -7.71
N VAL A 80 5.34 4.09 -8.19
CA VAL A 80 4.76 5.37 -7.77
C VAL A 80 4.42 5.35 -6.27
N ALA A 81 3.82 4.27 -5.78
CA ALA A 81 3.51 4.11 -4.36
C ALA A 81 4.75 4.16 -3.47
N ALA A 82 5.83 3.49 -3.89
CA ALA A 82 7.10 3.50 -3.18
C ALA A 82 7.73 4.89 -3.13
N GLU A 83 7.68 5.64 -4.23
CA GLU A 83 8.19 7.01 -4.30
C GLU A 83 7.42 7.95 -3.37
N ILE A 84 6.08 7.92 -3.44
CA ILE A 84 5.22 8.74 -2.57
C ILE A 84 5.48 8.43 -1.10
N ALA A 85 5.59 7.14 -0.74
CA ALA A 85 5.89 6.74 0.62
C ALA A 85 7.28 7.19 1.08
N GLY A 86 8.27 7.17 0.19
CA GLY A 86 9.62 7.67 0.43
C GLY A 86 9.63 9.18 0.71
N GLU A 87 8.99 9.97 -0.14
CA GLU A 87 8.86 11.42 0.02
C GLU A 87 8.12 11.78 1.31
N LEU A 88 7.03 11.08 1.61
CA LEU A 88 6.25 11.29 2.83
C LEU A 88 7.04 10.91 4.08
N GLY A 89 7.80 9.81 4.04
CA GLY A 89 8.69 9.40 5.13
C GLY A 89 9.82 10.41 5.38
N ASN A 90 10.42 10.92 4.31
CA ASN A 90 11.45 11.96 4.36
C ASN A 90 10.90 13.25 5.00
N TRP A 91 9.72 13.69 4.58
CA TRP A 91 9.04 14.84 5.18
C TRP A 91 8.70 14.61 6.65
N ALA A 92 8.14 13.46 7.02
CA ALA A 92 7.77 13.13 8.40
C ALA A 92 9.00 13.16 9.33
N SER A 93 10.15 12.70 8.83
CA SER A 93 11.42 12.77 9.54
C SER A 93 11.93 14.21 9.71
N ARG A 94 11.99 14.99 8.61
CA ARG A 94 12.54 16.36 8.60
C ARG A 94 11.69 17.37 9.36
N SER A 95 10.37 17.22 9.31
CA SER A 95 9.43 18.12 9.99
C SER A 95 9.34 17.89 11.51
N GLY A 96 9.96 16.82 12.03
CA GLY A 96 9.78 16.38 13.42
C GLY A 96 8.39 15.78 13.72
N LYS A 97 7.48 15.80 12.74
CA LYS A 97 6.19 15.09 12.75
C LYS A 97 6.44 13.61 12.45
N ARG A 98 7.05 12.90 13.41
CA ARG A 98 7.37 11.46 13.35
C ARG A 98 6.11 10.58 13.38
N GLY A 99 5.19 10.78 12.44
CA GLY A 99 4.08 9.86 12.18
C GLY A 99 4.54 8.61 11.42
N ALA A 100 3.61 7.69 11.19
CA ALA A 100 3.86 6.46 10.46
C ALA A 100 3.32 6.55 9.04
N VAL A 101 4.14 6.16 8.07
CA VAL A 101 3.73 5.95 6.69
C VAL A 101 3.57 4.45 6.48
N SER A 102 2.44 4.04 5.91
CA SER A 102 2.17 2.65 5.56
C SER A 102 1.86 2.56 4.07
N THR A 103 2.52 1.64 3.37
CA THR A 103 2.09 1.17 2.04
C THR A 103 1.29 -0.13 2.18
N SER A 104 0.49 -0.46 1.18
CA SER A 104 -0.48 -1.55 1.21
C SER A 104 0.11 -2.95 1.53
N ALA A 105 0.20 -3.25 2.83
CA ALA A 105 0.21 -4.56 3.47
C ALA A 105 -0.57 -4.56 4.82
N GLY A 106 -1.49 -3.59 5.04
CA GLY A 106 -2.19 -3.41 6.31
C GLY A 106 -3.66 -2.96 6.17
N ALA A 107 -4.49 -3.41 7.10
CA ALA A 107 -5.95 -3.29 7.12
C ALA A 107 -6.40 -2.04 7.90
N PHE A 108 -6.86 -1.00 7.20
CA PHE A 108 -7.05 0.35 7.70
C PHE A 108 -8.41 0.94 7.26
N ILE A 109 -9.48 0.67 8.04
CA ILE A 109 -10.56 1.60 8.45
C ILE A 109 -11.80 0.84 8.99
N SER A 110 -12.45 1.52 9.95
CA SER A 110 -13.51 1.14 10.90
C SER A 110 -14.85 0.70 10.30
N GLY A 111 -15.48 -0.30 10.93
CA GLY A 111 -16.76 -0.90 10.55
C GLY A 111 -16.68 -2.43 10.48
N THR A 112 -17.44 -3.05 9.56
CA THR A 112 -17.38 -4.51 9.33
C THR A 112 -16.36 -4.95 8.28
N ASP A 113 -15.81 -4.00 7.50
CA ASP A 113 -14.94 -4.28 6.37
C ASP A 113 -13.60 -3.56 6.48
N VAL A 114 -12.54 -4.36 6.40
CA VAL A 114 -11.16 -3.90 6.26
C VAL A 114 -10.99 -3.19 4.92
N ARG A 115 -10.58 -1.93 4.95
CA ARG A 115 -10.17 -1.16 3.77
C ARG A 115 -8.67 -0.91 3.85
N THR A 116 -7.99 -0.73 2.74
CA THR A 116 -6.55 -0.45 2.76
C THR A 116 -6.29 0.52 1.62
N PRO A 117 -5.86 1.76 1.92
CA PRO A 117 -5.32 2.63 0.89
C PRO A 117 -3.97 2.12 0.39
N ASP A 118 -3.54 2.58 -0.79
CA ASP A 118 -2.22 2.24 -1.30
C ASP A 118 -1.11 2.87 -0.45
N ILE A 119 -1.35 4.10 0.01
CA ILE A 119 -0.52 4.79 0.99
C ILE A 119 -1.41 5.42 2.06
N ALA A 120 -0.99 5.34 3.31
CA ALA A 120 -1.62 6.05 4.43
C ALA A 120 -0.56 6.73 5.28
N TYR A 121 -0.93 7.85 5.90
CA TYR A 121 -0.16 8.48 6.97
C TYR A 121 -1.00 8.62 8.23
N ALA A 122 -0.46 8.06 9.32
CA ALA A 122 -0.98 8.26 10.66
C ALA A 122 -0.13 9.31 11.38
N PRO A 123 -0.74 10.35 11.98
CA PRO A 123 -0.02 11.23 12.87
C PRO A 123 0.64 10.48 14.02
N ARG A 124 1.73 11.05 14.54
CA ARG A 124 2.52 10.48 15.64
C ARG A 124 1.69 10.06 16.86
N HIS A 125 0.64 10.79 17.20
CA HIS A 125 -0.21 10.45 18.35
C HIS A 125 -1.06 9.20 18.07
N THR A 126 -1.61 9.07 16.86
CA THR A 126 -2.34 7.88 16.41
C THR A 126 -1.42 6.66 16.41
N ASP A 127 -0.26 6.76 15.77
CA ASP A 127 0.74 5.68 15.68
C ASP A 127 1.18 5.19 17.07
N ARG A 128 1.47 6.10 18.00
CA ARG A 128 1.93 5.75 19.35
C ARG A 128 0.86 5.16 20.25
N ASN A 129 -0.41 5.38 19.95
CA ASN A 129 -1.53 4.89 20.73
C ASN A 129 -2.04 3.53 20.23
N LEU A 130 -1.46 2.99 19.15
CA LEU A 130 -1.77 1.65 18.67
C LEU A 130 -1.42 0.61 19.73
N SER A 131 -2.32 -0.35 19.94
CA SER A 131 -2.04 -1.53 20.74
C SER A 131 -1.01 -2.41 20.04
N SER A 132 -0.27 -3.24 20.79
CA SER A 132 0.66 -4.20 20.17
C SER A 132 -0.05 -5.15 19.19
N GLU A 133 -1.31 -5.48 19.44
CA GLU A 133 -2.10 -6.30 18.51
C GLU A 133 -2.38 -5.55 17.20
N ALA A 134 -2.72 -4.26 17.26
CA ALA A 134 -2.92 -3.43 16.07
C ALA A 134 -1.61 -3.16 15.30
N THR A 135 -0.49 -3.05 16.00
CA THR A 135 0.83 -2.85 15.36
C THR A 135 1.34 -4.11 14.67
N TRP A 136 1.17 -5.27 15.29
CA TRP A 136 1.85 -6.50 14.85
C TRP A 136 0.92 -7.51 14.17
N THR A 137 -0.39 -7.25 14.13
CA THR A 137 -1.37 -8.12 13.49
C THR A 137 -2.42 -7.29 12.74
N TYR A 138 -2.99 -7.86 11.68
CA TYR A 138 -4.13 -7.26 10.98
C TYR A 138 -5.46 -7.44 11.75
N ARG A 139 -5.42 -8.12 12.91
CA ARG A 139 -6.58 -8.46 13.75
C ARG A 139 -6.82 -7.45 14.88
N GLY A 140 -5.85 -6.56 15.12
CA GLY A 140 -6.00 -5.53 16.13
C GLY A 140 -7.02 -4.47 15.73
N GLU A 141 -7.27 -3.56 16.67
CA GLU A 141 -8.20 -2.45 16.44
C GLU A 141 -7.78 -1.62 15.22
N PRO A 142 -8.72 -1.30 14.31
CA PRO A 142 -8.44 -0.37 13.23
C PRO A 142 -7.98 0.99 13.77
N TYR A 143 -7.18 1.68 12.98
CA TYR A 143 -6.85 3.09 13.19
C TYR A 143 -7.28 3.90 11.98
N THR A 144 -7.45 5.20 12.23
CA THR A 144 -7.80 6.17 11.21
C THR A 144 -6.55 6.95 10.81
N PRO A 145 -6.06 6.83 9.57
CA PRO A 145 -5.06 7.76 9.04
C PRO A 145 -5.70 9.13 8.78
N THR A 146 -4.91 10.20 8.82
CA THR A 146 -5.41 11.54 8.43
C THR A 146 -5.19 11.83 6.96
N PHE A 147 -4.27 11.09 6.32
CA PHE A 147 -3.97 11.22 4.89
C PHE A 147 -3.90 9.86 4.20
N VAL A 148 -4.45 9.78 3.00
CA VAL A 148 -4.49 8.56 2.17
C VAL A 148 -4.22 8.84 0.70
N VAL A 149 -3.70 7.85 -0.02
CA VAL A 149 -3.52 7.87 -1.48
C VAL A 149 -4.02 6.56 -2.07
N GLU A 150 -4.71 6.64 -3.22
CA GLU A 150 -4.98 5.51 -4.10
C GLU A 150 -4.37 5.77 -5.48
N ILE A 151 -3.87 4.72 -6.11
CA ILE A 151 -3.16 4.78 -7.38
C ILE A 151 -3.77 3.76 -8.34
N ASP A 152 -4.50 4.25 -9.34
CA ASP A 152 -5.09 3.39 -10.37
C ASP A 152 -5.41 4.17 -11.65
N ARG A 153 -5.87 3.47 -12.68
CA ARG A 153 -6.36 4.07 -13.90
C ARG A 153 -7.68 4.81 -13.63
N LEU A 154 -7.76 6.09 -13.94
CA LEU A 154 -8.91 6.97 -13.67
C LEU A 154 -9.63 7.40 -14.95
N SER A 155 -9.14 7.02 -16.13
CA SER A 155 -9.80 7.31 -17.41
C SER A 155 -9.84 6.10 -18.36
N GLY A 156 -10.69 6.19 -19.38
CA GLY A 156 -10.91 5.12 -20.36
C GLY A 156 -11.85 4.02 -19.89
N GLN A 157 -11.90 2.93 -20.66
CA GLN A 157 -12.85 1.82 -20.47
C GLN A 157 -12.65 1.09 -19.13
N ASP A 158 -11.41 0.95 -18.69
CA ASP A 158 -11.05 0.25 -17.44
C ASP A 158 -10.87 1.21 -16.26
N SER A 159 -11.47 2.42 -16.34
CA SER A 159 -11.37 3.43 -15.28
C SER A 159 -11.96 2.93 -13.96
N ARG A 160 -11.19 3.14 -12.88
CA ARG A 160 -11.61 2.94 -11.48
C ARG A 160 -12.05 4.22 -10.80
N PHE A 161 -12.15 5.33 -11.52
CA PHE A 161 -12.45 6.64 -10.93
C PHE A 161 -13.73 6.64 -10.09
N LEU A 162 -14.84 6.11 -10.60
CA LEU A 162 -16.10 6.10 -9.85
C LEU A 162 -16.03 5.27 -8.55
N ALA A 163 -15.32 4.13 -8.60
CA ALA A 163 -15.13 3.28 -7.44
C ALA A 163 -14.24 3.97 -6.38
N LEU A 164 -13.14 4.58 -6.82
CA LEU A 164 -12.19 5.23 -5.93
C LEU A 164 -12.68 6.59 -5.41
N ASP A 165 -13.42 7.38 -6.20
CA ASP A 165 -14.13 8.58 -5.72
C ASP A 165 -15.14 8.20 -4.65
N ARG A 166 -15.96 7.16 -4.87
CA ARG A 166 -16.87 6.65 -3.85
C ARG A 166 -16.12 6.19 -2.59
N LYS A 167 -15.00 5.48 -2.75
CA LYS A 167 -14.14 5.03 -1.64
C LYS A 167 -13.62 6.22 -0.83
N MET A 168 -13.09 7.25 -1.49
CA MET A 168 -12.67 8.50 -0.86
C MET A 168 -13.81 9.12 -0.06
N ARG A 169 -14.96 9.35 -0.69
CA ARG A 169 -16.09 10.07 -0.08
C ARG A 169 -16.76 9.31 1.05
N THR A 170 -16.95 8.01 0.90
CA THR A 170 -17.83 7.22 1.77
C THR A 170 -17.08 6.32 2.75
N GLN A 171 -15.84 5.93 2.43
CA GLN A 171 -15.07 5.05 3.31
C GLN A 171 -13.98 5.82 4.04
N PHE A 172 -13.29 6.75 3.37
CA PHE A 172 -12.17 7.45 3.98
C PHE A 172 -12.61 8.71 4.74
N PHE A 173 -13.22 9.67 4.05
CA PHE A 173 -13.60 10.95 4.65
C PHE A 173 -14.69 10.82 5.71
N GLN A 174 -15.61 9.86 5.58
CA GLN A 174 -16.60 9.58 6.63
C GLN A 174 -15.99 9.02 7.92
N HIS A 175 -14.77 8.49 7.86
CA HIS A 175 -14.11 7.83 9.00
C HIS A 175 -12.87 8.57 9.50
N GLY A 176 -12.76 9.88 9.21
CA GLY A 176 -11.77 10.78 9.79
C GLY A 176 -10.50 11.00 8.98
N VAL A 177 -10.47 10.58 7.71
CA VAL A 177 -9.45 11.07 6.76
C VAL A 177 -9.71 12.54 6.43
N GLU A 178 -8.67 13.35 6.41
CA GLU A 178 -8.74 14.80 6.23
C GLU A 178 -8.20 15.26 4.86
N LEU A 179 -7.27 14.49 4.28
CA LEU A 179 -6.67 14.72 2.96
C LEU A 179 -6.58 13.40 2.19
N GLY A 180 -6.94 13.41 0.91
CA GLY A 180 -6.88 12.22 0.06
C GLY A 180 -6.46 12.55 -1.37
N TRP A 181 -5.60 11.72 -1.95
CA TRP A 181 -5.20 11.84 -3.36
C TRP A 181 -5.58 10.60 -4.17
N LEU A 182 -6.17 10.81 -5.35
CA LEU A 182 -6.32 9.78 -6.38
C LEU A 182 -5.37 10.11 -7.53
N ILE A 183 -4.45 9.20 -7.83
CA ILE A 183 -3.39 9.43 -8.81
C ILE A 183 -3.49 8.38 -9.92
N ASP A 184 -3.59 8.84 -11.16
CA ASP A 184 -3.47 8.03 -12.36
C ASP A 184 -2.09 8.27 -12.99
N PRO A 185 -1.11 7.37 -12.79
CA PRO A 185 0.21 7.55 -13.36
C PRO A 185 0.33 7.00 -14.79
N HIS A 186 -0.77 6.53 -15.41
CA HIS A 186 -0.67 5.90 -16.72
C HIS A 186 -0.27 6.93 -17.78
N PRO A 187 0.65 6.57 -18.73
CA PRO A 187 1.19 7.51 -19.71
C PRO A 187 0.15 8.20 -20.59
N ASP A 188 -1.03 7.62 -20.74
CA ASP A 188 -2.12 8.13 -21.56
C ASP A 188 -3.19 8.91 -20.78
N SER A 189 -3.04 9.04 -19.46
CA SER A 189 -4.06 9.63 -18.58
C SER A 189 -3.48 10.69 -17.63
N GLN A 190 -2.38 10.42 -16.91
CA GLN A 190 -1.70 11.38 -16.01
C GLN A 190 -2.64 12.37 -15.28
N LEU A 191 -3.54 11.83 -14.46
CA LEU A 191 -4.55 12.59 -13.70
C LEU A 191 -4.27 12.59 -12.21
N MET A 192 -4.59 13.69 -11.52
CA MET A 192 -4.49 13.80 -10.07
C MET A 192 -5.69 14.52 -9.48
N TYR A 193 -6.49 13.80 -8.68
CA TYR A 193 -7.60 14.37 -7.93
C TYR A 193 -7.22 14.52 -6.46
N GLU A 194 -7.60 15.66 -5.89
CA GLU A 194 -7.35 16.00 -4.50
C GLU A 194 -8.68 16.16 -3.77
N TYR A 195 -8.79 15.51 -2.61
CA TYR A 195 -9.93 15.56 -1.70
C TYR A 195 -9.46 16.14 -0.38
N TYR A 196 -10.22 17.06 0.22
CA TYR A 196 -9.84 17.74 1.45
C TYR A 196 -11.06 18.24 2.22
N LEU A 197 -10.90 18.45 3.53
CA LEU A 197 -11.92 19.14 4.33
C LEU A 197 -11.77 20.67 4.20
N ASN A 198 -12.89 21.36 3.96
CA ASN A 198 -12.93 22.82 4.02
C ASN A 198 -12.99 23.32 5.48
N ALA A 199 -13.06 24.63 5.68
CA ALA A 199 -13.14 25.24 7.01
C ALA A 199 -14.39 24.85 7.83
N ASN A 200 -15.42 24.30 7.19
CA ASN A 200 -16.64 23.80 7.83
C ASN A 200 -16.61 22.28 8.08
N GLU A 201 -15.45 21.63 7.92
CA GLU A 201 -15.28 20.18 8.00
C GLU A 201 -16.09 19.41 6.94
N GLU A 202 -16.42 20.07 5.83
CA GLU A 202 -17.10 19.43 4.70
C GLU A 202 -16.07 19.02 3.65
N MET A 203 -16.17 17.76 3.21
CA MET A 203 -15.29 17.23 2.16
C MET A 203 -15.58 17.89 0.81
N GLN A 204 -14.50 18.33 0.16
CA GLN A 204 -14.47 18.91 -1.17
C GLN A 204 -13.49 18.12 -2.05
N SER A 205 -13.72 18.18 -3.36
CA SER A 205 -12.78 17.69 -4.37
C SER A 205 -12.32 18.86 -5.24
N SER A 206 -11.03 18.93 -5.54
CA SER A 206 -10.48 19.92 -6.47
C SER A 206 -10.99 19.69 -7.89
N ASP A 207 -11.45 20.76 -8.56
CA ASP A 207 -11.81 20.74 -9.98
C ASP A 207 -10.58 20.61 -10.90
N ASN A 208 -9.38 20.90 -10.37
CA ASN A 208 -8.14 20.67 -11.10
C ASN A 208 -7.70 19.20 -10.97
N SER A 209 -7.73 18.49 -12.10
CA SER A 209 -7.28 17.11 -12.24
C SER A 209 -5.91 16.96 -12.94
N SER A 210 -5.22 18.06 -13.24
CA SER A 210 -3.95 18.02 -13.98
C SER A 210 -2.85 17.34 -13.18
N TRP A 211 -1.97 16.60 -13.87
CA TRP A 211 -0.66 16.18 -13.34
C TRP A 211 0.12 17.41 -12.88
N ARG A 212 0.42 17.50 -11.58
CA ARG A 212 1.02 18.70 -10.97
C ARG A 212 1.61 18.37 -9.60
N ASP A 213 2.34 19.33 -9.04
CA ASP A 213 2.76 19.27 -7.65
C ASP A 213 1.53 19.29 -6.71
N LEU A 214 1.49 18.35 -5.76
CA LEU A 214 0.40 18.24 -4.78
C LEU A 214 0.86 18.75 -3.41
N ASP A 215 0.16 19.75 -2.88
CA ASP A 215 0.43 20.35 -1.58
C ASP A 215 -0.21 19.54 -0.45
N GLY A 216 0.52 19.38 0.63
CA GLY A 216 0.06 18.66 1.83
C GLY A 216 -0.99 19.39 2.65
N ARG A 217 -1.35 20.62 2.29
CA ARG A 217 -2.28 21.50 2.99
C ARG A 217 -1.91 21.66 4.47
N ASP A 218 -2.90 21.92 5.30
CA ASP A 218 -2.77 21.96 6.76
C ASP A 218 -2.49 20.57 7.35
N VAL A 219 -3.08 19.51 6.80
CA VAL A 219 -2.92 18.11 7.23
C VAL A 219 -1.45 17.66 7.26
N LEU A 220 -0.72 17.88 6.17
CA LEU A 220 0.71 17.60 6.02
C LEU A 220 1.50 18.89 5.85
N SER A 221 1.38 19.82 6.81
CA SER A 221 1.95 21.17 6.67
C SER A 221 3.42 21.18 6.22
N GLY A 222 3.69 21.90 5.13
CA GLY A 222 5.01 22.03 4.51
C GLY A 222 5.44 20.85 3.64
N PHE A 223 4.59 19.85 3.45
CA PHE A 223 4.80 18.78 2.47
C PHE A 223 4.33 19.24 1.09
N CYS A 224 5.10 18.90 0.07
CA CYS A 224 4.71 19.01 -1.33
C CYS A 224 5.27 17.79 -2.06
N LEU A 225 4.41 17.08 -2.79
CA LEU A 225 4.82 15.98 -3.66
C LEU A 225 5.08 16.54 -5.07
N PRO A 226 6.34 16.66 -5.51
CA PRO A 226 6.63 17.19 -6.84
C PRO A 226 6.27 16.17 -7.92
N SER A 227 5.54 16.59 -8.96
CA SER A 227 5.17 15.69 -10.06
C SER A 227 6.40 15.14 -10.79
N VAL A 228 7.47 15.94 -10.84
CA VAL A 228 8.76 15.57 -11.42
C VAL A 228 9.36 14.33 -10.75
N ALA A 229 9.19 14.13 -9.44
CA ALA A 229 9.67 12.92 -8.78
C ALA A 229 8.94 11.67 -9.28
N LEU A 230 7.63 11.78 -9.51
CA LEU A 230 6.84 10.70 -10.09
C LEU A 230 7.22 10.46 -11.56
N ASP A 231 7.45 11.51 -12.33
CA ASP A 231 7.90 11.42 -13.73
C ASP A 231 9.26 10.72 -13.82
N MET A 232 10.20 11.04 -12.93
CA MET A 232 11.51 10.39 -12.87
C MET A 232 11.37 8.89 -12.63
N VAL A 233 10.42 8.47 -11.79
CA VAL A 233 10.18 7.06 -11.49
C VAL A 233 9.48 6.36 -12.66
N LEU A 234 8.54 7.01 -13.34
CA LEU A 234 7.84 6.45 -14.49
C LEU A 234 8.72 6.35 -15.73
N ASN A 235 9.58 7.34 -15.95
CA ASN A 235 10.45 7.47 -17.12
C ASN A 235 11.87 6.94 -16.91
N GLN A 236 12.10 6.08 -15.90
CA GLN A 236 13.36 5.36 -15.81
C GLN A 236 13.48 4.45 -17.04
N GLU A 237 14.10 4.97 -18.10
CA GLU A 237 14.70 4.14 -19.15
C GLU A 237 15.50 3.06 -18.41
N PRO A 238 15.39 1.78 -18.81
CA PRO A 238 16.32 0.78 -18.30
C PRO A 238 17.70 1.36 -18.59
N ALA A 239 18.45 1.68 -17.53
CA ALA A 239 19.74 2.33 -17.66
C ALA A 239 20.44 1.65 -18.82
N SER A 240 20.67 2.40 -19.91
CA SER A 240 21.48 1.93 -21.01
C SER A 240 22.69 1.33 -20.34
N SER A 241 22.86 0.03 -20.50
CA SER A 241 24.00 -0.72 -20.00
C SER A 241 25.24 -0.29 -20.79
N SER A 242 25.60 1.00 -20.72
CA SER A 242 26.98 1.41 -20.81
C SER A 242 27.54 1.14 -19.43
N GLU A 243 28.15 -0.03 -19.31
CA GLU A 243 29.05 -0.41 -18.21
C GLU A 243 30.24 0.55 -18.17
N GLU A 244 30.05 1.86 -17.92
CA GLU A 244 31.16 2.82 -17.89
C GLU A 244 30.79 4.17 -17.24
N GLU A 245 30.08 4.16 -16.12
CA GLU A 245 30.13 5.31 -15.18
C GLU A 245 30.76 4.85 -13.87
N VAL A 246 32.08 4.91 -13.82
CA VAL A 246 32.87 4.73 -12.60
C VAL A 246 32.83 6.04 -11.81
N GLU A 247 31.72 6.31 -11.12
CA GLU A 247 31.72 7.37 -10.12
C GLU A 247 32.42 6.88 -8.84
N GLU A 248 33.57 7.48 -8.54
CA GLU A 248 34.27 7.33 -7.28
C GLU A 248 33.46 8.03 -6.18
N MET A 249 32.64 7.28 -5.46
CA MET A 249 31.84 7.82 -4.36
C MET A 249 32.66 7.81 -3.06
N GLU A 250 32.64 8.91 -2.32
CA GLU A 250 33.24 8.98 -0.99
C GLU A 250 32.37 8.24 0.02
N CYS A 251 33.02 7.45 0.90
CA CYS A 251 32.32 6.64 1.88
C CYS A 251 31.48 7.53 2.81
N PRO A 252 30.16 7.28 2.97
CA PRO A 252 29.29 8.12 3.80
C PRO A 252 29.56 8.00 5.32
N TRP A 253 30.59 7.27 5.74
CA TRP A 253 31.01 7.18 7.14
C TRP A 253 32.05 8.25 7.47
N PRO A 254 31.83 9.13 8.47
CA PRO A 254 32.66 10.33 8.73
C PRO A 254 34.15 10.10 9.04
N MET A 255 34.56 8.85 9.26
CA MET A 255 35.92 8.45 9.65
C MET A 255 36.59 7.53 8.62
N CYS A 256 35.97 7.33 7.45
CA CYS A 256 36.46 6.46 6.39
C CYS A 256 36.87 7.30 5.18
N THR A 257 38.18 7.35 4.88
CA THR A 257 38.73 8.08 3.72
C THR A 257 38.90 7.21 2.48
N ASP A 258 38.47 5.96 2.54
CA ASP A 258 38.64 5.04 1.42
C ASP A 258 37.63 5.33 0.30
N ARG A 259 38.14 5.31 -0.93
CA ARG A 259 37.36 5.44 -2.17
C ARG A 259 37.14 4.06 -2.78
N PHE A 260 35.91 3.75 -3.18
CA PHE A 260 35.54 2.42 -3.66
C PHE A 260 34.90 2.45 -5.05
N ARG A 261 35.11 1.38 -5.83
CA ARG A 261 34.40 1.13 -7.10
C ARG A 261 33.21 0.18 -6.85
N LEU A 262 32.10 0.45 -7.53
CA LEU A 262 30.78 -0.20 -7.37
C LEU A 262 30.76 -1.73 -7.54
N MET A 263 31.81 -2.36 -8.09
CA MET A 263 31.86 -3.82 -8.23
C MET A 263 32.49 -4.56 -7.02
N GLU A 264 33.03 -3.85 -6.03
CA GLU A 264 33.73 -4.48 -4.89
C GLU A 264 33.06 -4.24 -3.53
N PHE A 265 31.74 -3.97 -3.47
CA PHE A 265 31.02 -3.78 -2.20
C PHE A 265 31.09 -4.96 -1.20
N SER A 266 31.53 -6.13 -1.66
CA SER A 266 31.70 -7.33 -0.84
C SER A 266 32.99 -7.34 -0.01
N SER A 267 33.93 -6.41 -0.22
CA SER A 267 35.21 -6.37 0.51
C SER A 267 35.27 -5.35 1.66
N CYS A 268 34.17 -4.63 1.95
CA CYS A 268 34.17 -3.63 3.03
C CYS A 268 34.23 -4.28 4.44
N PRO A 269 35.31 -4.05 5.22
CA PRO A 269 35.57 -4.79 6.47
C PRO A 269 34.59 -4.48 7.61
N PHE A 270 33.85 -3.36 7.53
CA PHE A 270 32.89 -2.98 8.58
C PHE A 270 31.61 -3.83 8.60
N ARG A 271 31.30 -4.59 7.53
CA ARG A 271 30.14 -5.50 7.52
C ARG A 271 30.41 -6.83 8.22
N ALA A 272 31.68 -7.24 8.33
CA ALA A 272 32.06 -8.53 8.91
C ALA A 272 31.96 -8.57 10.45
N ALA A 273 31.98 -7.42 11.12
CA ALA A 273 32.03 -7.34 12.58
C ALA A 273 30.69 -7.55 13.31
N SER A 274 29.54 -7.56 12.60
CA SER A 274 28.22 -7.72 13.27
C SER A 274 27.67 -9.15 13.23
N ARG A 275 28.39 -10.13 12.67
CA ARG A 275 27.98 -11.54 12.67
C ARG A 275 29.12 -12.45 13.08
N ARG A 276 29.35 -12.61 14.39
CA ARG A 276 29.45 -13.92 15.09
C ARG A 276 30.10 -13.81 16.48
N THR A 277 29.48 -14.56 17.40
CA THR A 277 30.05 -15.29 18.55
C THR A 277 30.57 -14.52 19.76
N SER A 278 29.68 -14.33 20.74
CA SER A 278 30.02 -14.38 22.16
C SER A 278 30.05 -15.83 22.65
N THR A 279 31.16 -16.52 22.40
CA THR A 279 31.59 -17.70 23.15
C THR A 279 33.11 -17.74 23.10
N GLN A 280 33.77 -17.42 24.22
CA GLN A 280 34.83 -18.27 24.75
C GLN A 280 35.25 -17.85 26.18
N ALA A 281 34.99 -18.81 27.05
CA ALA A 281 35.72 -19.27 28.22
C ALA A 281 37.15 -18.77 28.54
N LEU A 282 37.36 -18.73 29.86
CA LEU A 282 38.55 -19.12 30.64
C LEU A 282 39.76 -18.17 30.70
N SER A 283 39.94 -17.59 31.88
CA SER A 283 41.23 -17.59 32.57
C SER A 283 41.02 -17.66 34.09
N THR A 284 41.51 -18.74 34.69
CA THR A 284 41.87 -18.78 36.12
C THR A 284 43.38 -18.53 36.21
N PRO A 285 43.85 -17.89 37.28
CA PRO A 285 44.71 -18.64 38.20
C PRO A 285 44.37 -18.45 39.69
N GLN A 286 44.55 -19.55 40.43
CA GLN A 286 45.12 -19.72 41.79
C GLN A 286 45.53 -18.44 42.56
N GLN A 287 45.48 -18.32 43.88
CA GLN A 287 45.12 -19.14 45.06
C GLN A 287 45.22 -18.14 46.24
N LEU A 288 44.41 -18.26 47.30
CA LEU A 288 44.82 -18.13 48.72
C LEU A 288 43.61 -18.13 49.66
N ALA A 289 43.77 -18.91 50.74
CA ALA A 289 42.89 -19.19 51.89
C ALA A 289 41.75 -20.19 51.66
#